data_AF-A0A0F7NH77-F1
#
_entry.id   AF-A0A0F7NH77-F1
#
_cell.length_a   1.000
_cell.length_b   1.000
_cell.length_c   1.000
_cell.angle_alpha   90.00
_cell.angle_beta   90.00
_cell.angle_gamma   90.00
#
_symmetry.space_group_name_H-M   'P 1'
#
loop_
_entity.id
_entity.type
_entity.pdbx_description
1 polymer ?
#
loop_
_entity_poly.entity_id
_entity_poly.type
_entity_poly.pdbx_seq_one_letter_code
_entity_poly.pdbx_strand_id
1 'polypeptide(L)'
;MLPPNWSRIPLRDGTDEAIMRIVDEAVADLPDDMPRDRIPQVRLELVRRLRKAAADARKSGGLDLYLPVQQMHGVTVAASFVVSEITLATGADPSLILARLLADAEKSQPAAVDGSVGYRNERVARGSGEEGGEYASRRVDYVLAVPEDDTRWVTVGFSTLADGDPKGQFADVLVELFDALMTTFRWTRSSR
;
A
#
# COMPACT_ATOMS: atom_id res chain seq x y z
N MET A 1 9.51 10.62 -3.47
CA MET A 1 10.59 9.67 -3.83
C MET A 1 10.19 8.31 -3.28
N LEU A 2 10.37 7.21 -4.01
CA LEU A 2 10.15 5.87 -3.44
C LEU A 2 11.40 5.42 -2.68
N PRO A 3 11.27 4.56 -1.66
CA PRO A 3 12.45 3.92 -1.11
C PRO A 3 13.12 3.07 -2.19
N PRO A 4 14.43 2.83 -2.09
CA PRO A 4 15.11 1.83 -2.90
C PRO A 4 14.34 0.50 -2.88
N ASN A 5 14.32 -0.21 -4.00
CA ASN A 5 13.74 -1.55 -4.14
C ASN A 5 12.21 -1.63 -4.05
N TRP A 6 11.51 -0.50 -4.10
CA TRP A 6 10.06 -0.44 -4.25
C TRP A 6 9.65 -0.25 -5.71
N SER A 7 8.67 -1.03 -6.15
CA SER A 7 8.09 -0.91 -7.48
C SER A 7 6.64 -0.46 -7.41
N ARG A 8 6.23 0.27 -8.46
CA ARG A 8 4.87 0.76 -8.67
C ARG A 8 4.16 -0.11 -9.70
N ILE A 9 2.94 -0.52 -9.37
CA ILE A 9 1.96 -1.11 -10.28
C ILE A 9 0.85 -0.07 -10.49
N PRO A 10 0.81 0.61 -11.66
CA PRO A 10 -0.31 1.47 -12.00
C PRO A 10 -1.57 0.63 -12.21
N LEU A 11 -2.69 1.06 -11.60
CA LEU A 11 -3.92 0.27 -11.55
C LEU A 11 -4.93 0.67 -12.64
N ARG A 12 -4.73 1.79 -13.32
CA ARG A 12 -5.56 2.24 -14.45
C ARG A 12 -5.08 1.65 -15.77
N ASP A 13 -3.83 1.91 -16.13
CA ASP A 13 -3.19 1.48 -17.38
C ASP A 13 -1.79 0.93 -17.10
N GLY A 14 -1.34 -0.05 -17.89
CA GLY A 14 0.01 -0.63 -17.77
C GLY A 14 0.19 -1.66 -16.63
N THR A 15 -0.91 -2.12 -16.02
CA THR A 15 -0.87 -3.06 -14.87
C THR A 15 -0.13 -4.36 -15.19
N ASP A 16 -0.48 -5.05 -16.28
CA ASP A 16 0.12 -6.34 -16.62
C ASP A 16 1.61 -6.21 -16.95
N GLU A 17 2.01 -5.17 -17.68
CA GLU A 17 3.42 -4.91 -18.00
C GLU A 17 4.25 -4.66 -16.72
N ALA A 18 3.72 -3.85 -15.79
CA ALA A 18 4.36 -3.60 -14.51
C ALA A 18 4.50 -4.89 -13.67
N ILE A 19 3.46 -5.73 -13.65
CA ILE A 19 3.51 -7.03 -12.95
C ILE A 19 4.60 -7.93 -13.55
N MET A 20 4.65 -8.05 -14.88
CA MET A 20 5.64 -8.91 -15.53
C MET A 20 7.06 -8.45 -15.26
N ARG A 21 7.32 -7.14 -15.31
CA ARG A 21 8.63 -6.56 -14.96
C ARG A 21 9.03 -6.86 -13.51
N ILE A 22 8.13 -6.69 -12.56
CA ILE A 22 8.36 -7.01 -11.14
C ILE A 22 8.68 -8.50 -10.95
N VAL A 23 7.97 -9.37 -11.67
CA VAL A 23 8.19 -10.82 -11.63
C VAL A 23 9.56 -11.18 -12.21
N ASP A 24 9.96 -10.54 -13.30
CA ASP A 24 11.28 -10.74 -13.90
C ASP A 24 12.40 -10.33 -12.94
N GLU A 25 12.26 -9.16 -12.30
CA GLU A 25 13.20 -8.65 -11.29
C GLU A 25 13.29 -9.59 -10.07
N ALA A 26 12.16 -10.04 -9.54
CA ALA A 26 12.12 -10.93 -8.37
C ALA A 26 12.68 -12.33 -8.68
N VAL A 27 12.44 -12.86 -9.87
CA VAL A 27 12.99 -14.16 -10.29
C VAL A 27 14.50 -14.10 -10.51
N ALA A 28 15.01 -12.95 -10.99
CA ALA A 28 16.44 -12.74 -11.15
C ALA A 28 17.21 -12.63 -9.82
N ASP A 29 16.52 -12.25 -8.73
CA ASP A 29 17.07 -12.11 -7.37
C ASP A 29 16.98 -13.41 -6.53
N LEU A 30 16.51 -14.51 -7.13
CA LEU A 30 16.39 -15.79 -6.42
C LEU A 30 17.78 -16.37 -6.08
N PRO A 31 17.93 -17.05 -4.92
CA PRO A 31 19.17 -17.71 -4.54
C PRO A 31 19.71 -18.70 -5.60
N ASP A 32 21.02 -18.69 -5.82
CA ASP A 32 21.70 -19.56 -6.80
C ASP A 32 21.53 -21.07 -6.52
N ASP A 33 21.27 -21.44 -5.27
CA ASP A 33 21.03 -22.81 -4.84
C ASP A 33 19.59 -23.30 -5.08
N MET A 34 18.70 -22.44 -5.60
CA MET A 34 17.33 -22.81 -5.93
C MET A 34 17.28 -23.82 -7.09
N PRO A 35 16.51 -24.92 -6.95
CA PRO A 35 16.28 -25.85 -8.05
C PRO A 35 15.65 -25.16 -9.27
N ARG A 36 16.32 -25.24 -10.44
CA ARG A 36 15.91 -24.55 -11.68
C ARG A 36 14.51 -24.95 -12.16
N ASP A 37 14.08 -26.16 -11.86
CA ASP A 37 12.76 -26.71 -12.18
C ASP A 37 11.61 -26.07 -11.36
N ARG A 38 11.91 -25.43 -10.22
CA ARG A 38 10.94 -24.71 -9.40
C ARG A 38 10.70 -23.26 -9.86
N ILE A 39 11.63 -22.67 -10.59
CA ILE A 39 11.55 -21.27 -11.05
C ILE A 39 10.24 -20.99 -11.82
N PRO A 40 9.78 -21.83 -12.77
CA PRO A 40 8.51 -21.60 -13.46
C PRO A 40 7.30 -21.58 -12.52
N GLN A 41 7.31 -22.41 -11.46
CA GLN A 41 6.22 -22.47 -10.49
C GLN A 41 6.18 -21.21 -9.62
N VAL A 42 7.35 -20.79 -9.11
CA VAL A 42 7.50 -19.53 -8.34
C VAL A 42 7.03 -18.34 -9.16
N ARG A 43 7.46 -18.27 -10.44
CA ARG A 43 7.04 -17.22 -11.38
C ARG A 43 5.52 -17.16 -11.53
N LEU A 44 4.88 -18.31 -11.76
CA LEU A 44 3.43 -18.40 -11.95
C LEU A 44 2.66 -17.97 -10.69
N GLU A 45 3.14 -18.39 -9.51
CA GLU A 45 2.54 -18.02 -8.24
C GLU A 45 2.65 -16.52 -7.96
N LEU A 46 3.81 -15.92 -8.23
CA LEU A 46 4.03 -14.48 -8.06
C LEU A 46 3.13 -13.67 -9.00
N VAL A 47 3.04 -14.04 -10.27
CA VAL A 47 2.10 -13.41 -11.23
C VAL A 47 0.67 -13.47 -10.70
N ARG A 48 0.23 -14.64 -10.21
CA ARG A 48 -1.13 -14.82 -9.69
C ARG A 48 -1.39 -13.91 -8.48
N ARG A 49 -0.46 -13.87 -7.52
CA ARG A 49 -0.59 -13.05 -6.30
C ARG A 49 -0.61 -11.56 -6.63
N LEU A 50 0.29 -11.08 -7.49
CA LEU A 50 0.34 -9.68 -7.89
C LEU A 50 -0.92 -9.25 -8.66
N ARG A 51 -1.44 -10.11 -9.55
CA ARG A 51 -2.71 -9.84 -10.24
C ARG A 51 -3.88 -9.73 -9.27
N LYS A 52 -3.95 -10.64 -8.28
CA LYS A 52 -4.98 -10.59 -7.23
C LYS A 52 -4.88 -9.29 -6.43
N ALA A 53 -3.68 -8.96 -5.94
CA ALA A 53 -3.45 -7.72 -5.19
C ALA A 53 -3.82 -6.46 -5.99
N ALA A 54 -3.45 -6.40 -7.28
CA ALA A 54 -3.82 -5.29 -8.15
C ALA A 54 -5.34 -5.22 -8.39
N ALA A 55 -6.02 -6.35 -8.56
CA ALA A 55 -7.47 -6.40 -8.71
C ALA A 55 -8.21 -5.93 -7.45
N ASP A 56 -7.76 -6.36 -6.27
CA ASP A 56 -8.33 -5.95 -4.98
C ASP A 56 -8.10 -4.45 -4.72
N ALA A 57 -6.91 -3.93 -5.02
CA ALA A 57 -6.60 -2.51 -4.94
C ALA A 57 -7.47 -1.69 -5.92
N ARG A 58 -7.66 -2.17 -7.17
CA ARG A 58 -8.54 -1.51 -8.14
C ARG A 58 -10.00 -1.48 -7.68
N LYS A 59 -10.51 -2.58 -7.13
CA LYS A 59 -11.89 -2.67 -6.64
C LYS A 59 -12.19 -1.66 -5.52
N SER A 60 -11.17 -1.23 -4.78
CA SER A 60 -11.27 -0.22 -3.72
C SER A 60 -10.97 1.21 -4.18
N GLY A 61 -10.90 1.47 -5.49
CA GLY A 61 -10.63 2.80 -6.04
C GLY A 61 -9.14 3.16 -6.13
N GLY A 62 -8.25 2.17 -6.03
CA GLY A 62 -6.82 2.33 -6.15
C GLY A 62 -6.38 2.91 -7.49
N LEU A 63 -5.50 3.89 -7.42
CA LEU A 63 -4.75 4.48 -8.53
C LEU A 63 -3.45 3.72 -8.78
N ASP A 64 -2.72 3.46 -7.70
CA ASP A 64 -1.37 2.89 -7.73
C ASP A 64 -1.16 1.96 -6.53
N LEU A 65 -0.53 0.81 -6.78
CA LEU A 65 -0.06 -0.13 -5.76
C LEU A 65 1.47 -0.11 -5.72
N TYR A 66 2.04 -0.03 -4.52
CA TYR A 66 3.48 -0.02 -4.29
C TYR A 66 3.88 -1.18 -3.38
N LEU A 67 4.97 -1.85 -3.73
CA LEU A 67 5.48 -3.00 -2.98
C LEU A 67 7.02 -3.10 -3.11
N PRO A 68 7.71 -3.63 -2.09
CA PRO A 68 9.10 -4.02 -2.21
C PRO A 68 9.23 -5.25 -3.11
N VAL A 69 10.22 -5.25 -4.01
CA VAL A 69 10.44 -6.33 -4.99
C VAL A 69 11.68 -7.15 -4.69
N GLN A 70 12.66 -6.56 -4.03
CA GLN A 70 13.92 -7.22 -3.66
C GLN A 70 14.06 -7.29 -2.14
N GLN A 71 14.93 -8.19 -1.68
CA GLN A 71 15.29 -8.23 -0.28
C GLN A 71 15.94 -6.92 0.16
N MET A 72 15.51 -6.40 1.31
CA MET A 72 16.18 -5.28 1.96
C MET A 72 17.16 -5.85 2.99
N HIS A 73 18.46 -5.76 2.69
CA HIS A 73 19.51 -6.31 3.55
C HIS A 73 19.32 -7.81 3.90
N GLY A 74 18.87 -8.62 2.94
CA GLY A 74 18.62 -10.05 3.15
C GLY A 74 17.26 -10.41 3.74
N VAL A 75 16.40 -9.41 4.01
CA VAL A 75 15.07 -9.60 4.60
C VAL A 75 13.99 -9.32 3.56
N THR A 76 13.05 -10.25 3.41
CA THR A 76 11.83 -10.04 2.62
C THR A 76 10.87 -9.18 3.42
N VAL A 77 10.59 -7.97 2.92
CA VAL A 77 9.66 -7.05 3.57
C VAL A 77 8.23 -7.37 3.11
N ALA A 78 7.42 -7.95 4.00
CA ALA A 78 6.00 -8.19 3.74
C ALA A 78 5.19 -6.91 3.97
N ALA A 79 5.35 -5.92 3.10
CA ALA A 79 4.64 -4.65 3.17
C ALA A 79 4.17 -4.16 1.79
N SER A 80 3.14 -3.32 1.78
CA SER A 80 2.69 -2.62 0.58
C SER A 80 1.93 -1.35 0.97
N PHE A 81 1.77 -0.42 0.03
CA PHE A 81 0.78 0.65 0.17
C PHE A 81 0.05 0.91 -1.14
N VAL A 82 -1.20 1.34 -1.03
CA VAL A 82 -2.07 1.71 -2.16
C VAL A 82 -2.42 3.18 -2.05
N VAL A 83 -2.32 3.90 -3.15
CA VAL A 83 -2.87 5.24 -3.29
C VAL A 83 -4.22 5.11 -3.98
N SER A 84 -5.28 5.60 -3.37
CA SER A 84 -6.64 5.61 -3.90
C SER A 84 -7.22 7.01 -3.89
N GLU A 85 -8.23 7.22 -4.73
CA GLU A 85 -9.01 8.46 -4.75
C GLU A 85 -10.47 8.16 -4.44
N ILE A 86 -11.06 8.98 -3.58
CA ILE A 86 -12.46 8.90 -3.21
C ILE A 86 -13.12 10.24 -3.54
N THR A 87 -14.16 10.20 -4.36
CA THR A 87 -15.05 11.34 -4.59
C THR A 87 -16.29 11.18 -3.73
N LEU A 88 -16.61 12.21 -2.96
CA LEU A 88 -17.82 12.29 -2.18
C LEU A 88 -18.96 12.80 -3.04
N ALA A 89 -20.16 12.30 -2.80
CA ALA A 89 -21.35 12.88 -3.39
C ALA A 89 -21.49 14.35 -2.94
N THR A 90 -21.88 15.24 -3.86
CA THR A 90 -22.15 16.64 -3.57
C THR A 90 -23.17 16.76 -2.43
N GLY A 91 -22.82 17.47 -1.35
CA GLY A 91 -23.67 17.63 -0.17
C GLY A 91 -23.51 16.55 0.91
N ALA A 92 -22.61 15.57 0.74
CA ALA A 92 -22.20 14.70 1.84
C ALA A 92 -21.44 15.51 2.90
N ASP A 93 -21.77 15.30 4.17
CA ASP A 93 -21.06 15.96 5.28
C ASP A 93 -19.64 15.36 5.42
N PRO A 94 -18.56 16.14 5.21
CA PRO A 94 -17.19 15.68 5.36
C PRO A 94 -16.90 15.05 6.73
N SER A 95 -17.62 15.47 7.77
CA SER A 95 -17.48 14.92 9.13
C SER A 95 -17.95 13.47 9.24
N LEU A 96 -18.86 13.00 8.38
CA LEU A 96 -19.32 11.61 8.37
C LEU A 96 -18.29 10.65 7.76
N ILE A 97 -17.54 11.12 6.76
CA ILE A 97 -16.42 10.33 6.20
C ILE A 97 -15.31 10.24 7.21
N LEU A 98 -15.00 11.35 7.88
CA LEU A 98 -14.07 11.35 8.99
C LEU A 98 -14.53 10.36 10.07
N ALA A 99 -15.77 10.44 10.55
CA ALA A 99 -16.30 9.51 11.55
C ALA A 99 -16.22 8.04 11.10
N ARG A 100 -16.48 7.73 9.83
CA ARG A 100 -16.39 6.37 9.28
C ARG A 100 -14.95 5.87 9.17
N LEU A 101 -14.01 6.74 8.83
CA LEU A 101 -12.58 6.42 8.78
C LEU A 101 -11.98 6.24 10.18
N LEU A 102 -12.53 6.95 11.17
CA LEU A 102 -12.12 6.89 12.56
C LEU A 102 -12.74 5.72 13.33
N ALA A 103 -13.89 5.21 12.89
CA ALA A 103 -14.67 4.21 13.64
C ALA A 103 -13.90 2.92 13.95
N ASP A 104 -12.97 2.52 13.06
CA ASP A 104 -12.16 1.30 13.19
C ASP A 104 -10.68 1.59 13.54
N ALA A 105 -10.33 2.85 13.84
CA ALA A 105 -8.96 3.23 14.15
C ALA A 105 -8.64 2.96 15.63
N GLU A 106 -7.52 2.27 15.90
CA GLU A 106 -6.99 2.16 17.27
C GLU A 106 -6.33 3.48 17.70
N LYS A 107 -5.70 4.17 16.73
CA LYS A 107 -5.13 5.50 16.91
C LYS A 107 -5.51 6.37 15.73
N SER A 108 -5.89 7.61 16.00
CA SER A 108 -6.06 8.63 14.98
C SER A 108 -5.42 9.93 15.42
N GLN A 109 -4.75 10.59 14.50
CA GLN A 109 -4.13 11.88 14.70
C GLN A 109 -4.30 12.78 13.48
N PRO A 110 -4.46 14.11 13.67
CA PRO A 110 -4.36 15.06 12.57
C PRO A 110 -3.03 14.90 11.84
N ALA A 111 -3.07 15.02 10.51
CA ALA A 111 -1.89 14.95 9.67
C ALA A 111 -1.92 16.06 8.61
N ALA A 112 -0.73 16.45 8.16
CA ALA A 112 -0.58 17.35 7.02
C ALA A 112 0.47 16.79 6.06
N VAL A 113 0.13 16.74 4.78
CA VAL A 113 1.04 16.29 3.72
C VAL A 113 1.01 17.32 2.60
N ASP A 114 2.16 17.93 2.36
CA ASP A 114 2.34 18.98 1.35
C ASP A 114 1.30 20.11 1.43
N GLY A 115 0.98 20.54 2.67
CA GLY A 115 0.00 21.58 2.94
C GLY A 115 -1.47 21.12 2.96
N SER A 116 -1.79 19.91 2.46
CA SER A 116 -3.12 19.32 2.62
C SER A 116 -3.30 18.78 4.02
N VAL A 117 -4.39 19.22 4.67
CA VAL A 117 -4.81 18.71 5.97
C VAL A 117 -5.58 17.41 5.83
N GLY A 118 -5.49 16.57 6.85
CA GLY A 118 -6.12 15.28 6.88
C GLY A 118 -5.91 14.54 8.19
N TYR A 119 -6.03 13.22 8.14
CA TYR A 119 -5.89 12.35 9.29
C TYR A 119 -4.99 11.17 8.95
N ARG A 120 -4.23 10.73 9.95
CA ARG A 120 -3.50 9.46 9.94
C ARG A 120 -4.16 8.53 10.94
N ASN A 121 -4.61 7.39 10.45
CA ASN A 121 -5.27 6.36 11.24
C ASN A 121 -4.40 5.11 11.27
N GLU A 122 -4.38 4.43 12.40
CA GLU A 122 -3.62 3.20 12.58
C GLU A 122 -4.49 2.15 13.27
N ARG A 123 -4.41 0.90 12.79
CA ARG A 123 -5.14 -0.23 13.35
C ARG A 123 -4.41 -1.54 13.12
N VAL A 124 -4.70 -2.55 13.95
CA VAL A 124 -4.38 -3.94 13.63
C VAL A 124 -5.60 -4.59 12.99
N ALA A 125 -5.49 -4.91 11.70
CA ALA A 125 -6.53 -5.64 10.98
C ALA A 125 -6.32 -7.14 11.17
N ARG A 126 -7.33 -7.84 11.69
CA ARG A 126 -7.33 -9.31 11.76
C ARG A 126 -7.36 -9.90 10.35
N GLY A 127 -6.60 -10.97 10.13
CA GLY A 127 -6.58 -11.66 8.84
C GLY A 127 -7.96 -12.24 8.51
N SER A 128 -8.43 -12.07 7.27
CA SER A 128 -9.58 -12.81 6.75
C SER A 128 -9.06 -14.18 6.27
N GLY A 129 -9.29 -15.23 7.06
CA GLY A 129 -8.68 -16.55 6.92
C GLY A 129 -9.11 -17.40 5.72
N GLU A 130 -9.28 -16.82 4.52
CA GLU A 130 -9.72 -17.59 3.35
C GLU A 130 -8.58 -18.24 2.54
N GLU A 131 -7.34 -17.74 2.60
CA GLU A 131 -6.22 -18.32 1.82
C GLU A 131 -4.87 -18.29 2.57
N GLY A 132 -4.80 -18.94 3.73
CA GLY A 132 -3.51 -19.37 4.31
C GLY A 132 -2.99 -18.62 5.54
N GLY A 133 -3.87 -18.34 6.51
CA GLY A 133 -3.52 -17.98 7.90
C GLY A 133 -4.23 -16.74 8.43
N GLU A 134 -4.63 -16.75 9.71
CA GLU A 134 -5.10 -15.57 10.46
C GLU A 134 -3.90 -14.65 10.79
N TYR A 135 -3.19 -14.16 9.78
CA TYR A 135 -2.12 -13.19 10.06
C TYR A 135 -2.73 -11.82 10.22
N ALA A 136 -2.65 -11.31 11.45
CA ALA A 136 -2.97 -9.93 11.73
C ALA A 136 -1.96 -9.02 11.01
N SER A 137 -2.47 -7.95 10.40
CA SER A 137 -1.67 -6.95 9.69
C SER A 137 -1.74 -5.62 10.41
N ARG A 138 -0.62 -4.90 10.47
CA ARG A 138 -0.63 -3.49 10.88
C ARG A 138 -0.98 -2.65 9.67
N ARG A 139 -1.96 -1.74 9.84
CA ARG A 139 -2.40 -0.84 8.80
C ARG A 139 -2.31 0.61 9.24
N VAL A 140 -1.84 1.45 8.32
CA VAL A 140 -1.81 2.91 8.49
C VAL A 140 -2.46 3.54 7.27
N ASP A 141 -3.48 4.36 7.48
CA ASP A 141 -4.17 5.08 6.43
C ASP A 141 -3.96 6.58 6.61
N TYR A 142 -3.40 7.23 5.60
CA TYR A 142 -3.50 8.68 5.45
C TYR A 142 -4.73 9.02 4.62
N VAL A 143 -5.53 9.97 5.10
CA VAL A 143 -6.69 10.49 4.37
C VAL A 143 -6.53 12.00 4.25
N LEU A 144 -6.34 12.48 3.03
CA LEU A 144 -5.94 13.85 2.73
C LEU A 144 -6.97 14.51 1.81
N ALA A 145 -7.37 15.73 2.14
CA ALA A 145 -8.18 16.53 1.23
C ALA A 145 -7.36 16.91 0.00
N VAL A 146 -7.96 16.82 -1.19
CA VAL A 146 -7.33 17.32 -2.41
C VAL A 146 -7.34 18.85 -2.35
N PRO A 147 -6.19 19.53 -2.60
CA PRO A 147 -6.16 20.98 -2.62
C PRO A 147 -7.19 21.54 -3.62
N GLU A 148 -7.93 22.57 -3.21
CA GLU A 148 -8.90 23.29 -4.04
C GLU A 148 -10.15 22.47 -4.46
N ASP A 149 -10.33 21.25 -3.94
CA ASP A 149 -11.53 20.42 -4.19
C ASP A 149 -11.99 19.73 -2.89
N ASP A 150 -13.07 20.23 -2.29
CA ASP A 150 -13.63 19.74 -1.03
C ASP A 150 -14.43 18.43 -1.17
N THR A 151 -14.69 18.01 -2.41
CA THR A 151 -15.40 16.76 -2.71
C THR A 151 -14.46 15.58 -2.95
N ARG A 152 -13.16 15.84 -3.12
CA ARG A 152 -12.17 14.81 -3.44
C ARG A 152 -11.17 14.60 -2.32
N TRP A 153 -10.92 13.33 -2.05
CA TRP A 153 -10.00 12.89 -1.02
C TRP A 153 -9.07 11.84 -1.59
N VAL A 154 -7.82 11.87 -1.17
CA VAL A 154 -6.84 10.82 -1.46
C VAL A 154 -6.64 10.02 -0.20
N THR A 155 -6.68 8.69 -0.34
CA THR A 155 -6.27 7.78 0.72
C THR A 155 -4.96 7.10 0.33
N VAL A 156 -4.03 7.01 1.27
CA VAL A 156 -2.81 6.21 1.14
C VAL A 156 -2.80 5.19 2.24
N GLY A 157 -3.13 3.94 1.89
CA GLY A 157 -3.28 2.84 2.84
C GLY A 157 -2.09 1.90 2.78
N PHE A 158 -1.33 1.84 3.87
CA PHE A 158 -0.22 0.94 4.10
C PHE A 158 -0.66 -0.30 4.88
N SER A 159 -0.05 -1.45 4.55
CA SER A 159 -0.25 -2.70 5.27
C SER A 159 1.05 -3.47 5.37
N THR A 160 1.32 -4.06 6.54
CA THR A 160 2.43 -4.99 6.72
C THR A 160 2.09 -6.15 7.65
N LEU A 161 2.66 -7.32 7.33
CA LEU A 161 2.70 -8.47 8.24
C LEU A 161 3.96 -8.48 9.12
N ALA A 162 4.94 -7.61 8.83
CA ALA A 162 6.24 -7.57 9.47
C ALA A 162 6.87 -8.98 9.57
N ASP A 163 7.30 -9.37 10.77
CA ASP A 163 7.86 -10.68 11.14
C ASP A 163 6.79 -11.61 11.75
N GLY A 164 5.50 -11.31 11.50
CA GLY A 164 4.35 -12.05 12.04
C GLY A 164 3.76 -11.42 13.31
N ASP A 165 4.43 -10.44 13.92
CA ASP A 165 3.88 -9.64 15.02
C ASP A 165 3.53 -8.21 14.54
N PRO A 166 2.24 -7.89 14.33
CA PRO A 166 1.85 -6.54 13.90
C PRO A 166 2.13 -5.47 14.96
N LYS A 167 2.38 -5.84 16.23
CA LYS A 167 2.73 -4.89 17.31
C LYS A 167 4.22 -4.94 17.67
N GLY A 168 5.01 -5.71 16.92
CA GLY A 168 6.43 -5.88 17.13
C GLY A 168 7.26 -4.70 16.61
N GLN A 169 8.54 -4.68 17.01
CA GLN A 169 9.48 -3.61 16.66
C GLN A 169 9.72 -3.49 15.14
N PHE A 170 9.70 -4.61 14.41
CA PHE A 170 9.87 -4.56 12.96
C PHE A 170 8.66 -3.90 12.28
N ALA A 171 7.44 -4.13 12.79
CA ALA A 171 6.25 -3.43 12.33
C ALA A 171 6.33 -1.92 12.62
N ASP A 172 6.86 -1.52 13.79
CA ASP A 172 7.08 -0.10 14.13
C ASP A 172 8.03 0.57 13.11
N VAL A 173 9.17 -0.05 12.80
CA VAL A 173 10.13 0.49 11.84
C VAL A 173 9.52 0.64 10.44
N LEU A 174 8.73 -0.34 9.99
CA LEU A 174 8.08 -0.27 8.68
C LEU A 174 6.99 0.83 8.64
N VAL A 175 6.30 1.06 9.75
CA VAL A 175 5.36 2.16 9.92
C VAL A 175 6.09 3.51 9.89
N GLU A 176 7.22 3.65 10.58
CA GLU A 176 8.04 4.86 10.54
C GLU A 176 8.58 5.15 9.13
N LEU A 177 9.02 4.12 8.40
CA LEU A 177 9.42 4.25 7.00
C LEU A 177 8.25 4.75 6.13
N PHE A 178 7.05 4.21 6.34
CA PHE A 178 5.87 4.66 5.62
C PHE A 178 5.52 6.13 5.93
N ASP A 179 5.57 6.53 7.20
CA ASP A 179 5.34 7.92 7.61
C ASP A 179 6.39 8.85 6.98
N ALA A 180 7.67 8.44 6.95
CA ALA A 180 8.72 9.16 6.27
C ALA A 180 8.44 9.31 4.77
N LEU A 181 7.93 8.26 4.11
CA LEU A 181 7.53 8.34 2.70
C LEU A 181 6.44 9.37 2.45
N MET A 182 5.43 9.41 3.31
CA MET A 182 4.34 10.37 3.23
C MET A 182 4.85 11.82 3.29
N THR A 183 5.94 12.10 4.00
CA THR A 183 6.56 13.46 4.00
C THR A 183 7.13 13.88 2.63
N THR A 184 7.35 12.92 1.73
CA THR A 184 7.89 13.16 0.39
C THR A 184 6.83 13.30 -0.70
N PHE A 185 5.55 13.06 -0.38
CA PHE A 185 4.46 13.26 -1.31
C PHE A 185 4.32 14.75 -1.64
N ARG A 186 4.03 15.05 -2.90
CA ARG A 186 3.84 16.40 -3.40
C ARG A 186 2.61 16.45 -4.29
N TRP A 187 1.82 17.50 -4.15
CA TRP A 187 0.76 17.82 -5.09
C TRP A 187 1.36 18.47 -6.33
N THR A 188 0.99 17.94 -7.49
CA THR A 188 1.34 18.55 -8.77
C THR A 188 0.06 18.92 -9.48
N ARG A 189 -0.08 20.20 -9.85
CA ARG A 189 -1.12 20.59 -10.80
C ARG A 189 -0.75 19.98 -12.16
N SER A 190 -1.69 19.28 -12.78
CA SER A 190 -1.53 18.93 -14.19
C SER A 190 -1.69 20.22 -15.00
N SER A 191 -0.64 20.66 -15.69
CA SER A 191 -0.77 21.71 -16.70
C SER A 191 -1.68 21.16 -17.80
N ARG A 192 -2.88 21.74 -17.94
CA ARG A 192 -3.70 21.52 -19.13
C ARG A 192 -3.05 22.17 -20.34
#